data_AF-A0A1G7WGV1-F1
#
_entry.id   AF-A0A1G7WGV1-F1
#
_cell.length_a   1.000
_cell.length_b   1.000
_cell.length_c   1.000
_cell.angle_alpha   90.00
_cell.angle_beta   90.00
_cell.angle_gamma   90.00
#
_symmetry.space_group_name_H-M   'P 1'
#
loop_
_entity.id
_entity.type
_entity.pdbx_description
1 polymer ?
#
loop_
_entity_poly.entity_id
_entity_poly.type
_entity_poly.pdbx_seq_one_letter_code
_entity_poly.pdbx_strand_id
1 'polypeptide(L)' 'HYMANRQIKAMLSQAALSAARFNPVIASYYSRLIAKGKKRQIVLNNVKNKLVHIVTAMVRNKQLFDKDYKISA' A
#
# COMPACT_ATOMS: atom_id res chain seq x y z
N HIS A 1 -2.71 -26.74 -1.85
CA HIS A 1 -2.74 -25.80 -2.99
C HIS A 1 -1.95 -24.54 -2.65
N TYR A 2 -0.90 -24.23 -3.42
CA TYR A 2 -0.16 -22.98 -3.27
C TYR A 2 -0.91 -21.85 -3.97
N MET A 3 -1.69 -21.06 -3.21
CA MET A 3 -2.55 -19.99 -3.76
C MET A 3 -1.82 -18.66 -4.03
N ALA A 4 -0.52 -18.56 -3.70
CA ALA A 4 0.20 -17.28 -3.75
C ALA A 4 1.10 -17.19 -5.00
N ASN A 5 0.89 -16.20 -5.87
CA ASN A 5 1.84 -15.92 -6.94
C ASN A 5 3.13 -15.27 -6.36
N ARG A 6 4.26 -16.00 -6.41
CA ARG A 6 5.56 -15.55 -5.86
C ARG A 6 6.07 -14.28 -6.50
N GLN A 7 5.95 -14.16 -7.82
CA GLN A 7 6.44 -13.01 -8.57
C GLN A 7 5.67 -11.74 -8.18
N ILE A 8 4.34 -11.81 -8.14
CA ILE A 8 3.49 -10.69 -7.71
C ILE A 8 3.82 -10.29 -6.27
N LYS A 9 3.98 -11.27 -5.37
CA LYS A 9 4.35 -11.01 -3.98
C LYS A 9 5.70 -10.29 -3.87
N ALA A 10 6.70 -10.69 -4.65
CA ALA A 10 8.02 -10.06 -4.65
C ALA A 10 7.94 -8.61 -5.15
N MET A 11 7.30 -8.37 -6.29
CA MET A 11 7.13 -7.03 -6.86
C MET A 11 6.37 -6.09 -5.91
N LEU A 12 5.26 -6.56 -5.33
CA LEU A 12 4.49 -5.78 -4.36
C LEU A 12 5.29 -5.46 -3.10
N SER A 13 6.20 -6.36 -2.69
CA SER A 13 7.07 -6.12 -1.55
C SER A 13 8.09 -5.02 -1.84
N GLN A 14 8.69 -5.01 -3.03
CA GLN A 14 9.59 -3.94 -3.47
C GLN A 14 8.86 -2.61 -3.63
N ALA A 15 7.66 -2.62 -4.21
CA ALA A 15 6.81 -1.44 -4.33
C ALA A 15 6.44 -0.86 -2.96
N ALA A 16 6.07 -1.70 -1.99
CA ALA A 16 5.76 -1.26 -0.63
C ALA A 16 6.96 -0.62 0.09
N LEU A 17 8.16 -1.18 -0.08
CA LEU A 17 9.40 -0.62 0.48
C LEU A 17 9.72 0.74 -0.15
N SER A 18 9.65 0.83 -1.49
CA SER A 18 9.88 2.08 -2.21
C SER A 18 8.87 3.16 -1.80
N ALA A 19 7.59 2.82 -1.77
CA ALA A 19 6.53 3.75 -1.39
C ALA A 19 6.68 4.24 0.07
N ALA A 20 7.03 3.35 1.00
CA ALA A 20 7.26 3.74 2.39
C ALA A 20 8.46 4.69 2.57
N ARG A 21 9.43 4.68 1.65
CA ARG A 21 10.62 5.54 1.70
C ARG A 21 10.45 6.85 0.96
N PHE A 22 9.79 6.83 -0.20
CA PHE A 22 9.81 7.97 -1.14
C PHE A 22 8.45 8.61 -1.39
N ASN A 23 7.34 7.90 -1.16
CA ASN A 23 6.01 8.48 -1.32
C ASN A 23 5.54 9.10 0.00
N PRO A 24 5.33 10.43 0.11
CA PRO A 24 5.04 11.08 1.38
C PRO A 24 3.71 10.60 2.02
N VAL A 25 2.70 10.27 1.20
CA VAL A 25 1.41 9.76 1.69
C VAL A 25 1.58 8.40 2.35
N ILE A 26 2.32 7.50 1.70
CA ILE A 26 2.56 6.15 2.21
C ILE A 26 3.59 6.16 3.36
N ALA A 27 4.61 7.01 3.30
CA ALA A 27 5.59 7.19 4.38
C ALA A 27 4.91 7.69 5.67
N SER A 28 4.01 8.68 5.57
CA SER A 28 3.21 9.15 6.72
C SER A 28 2.34 8.02 7.30
N TYR A 29 1.69 7.24 6.44
CA TYR A 29 0.93 6.07 6.86
C TYR A 29 1.81 5.02 7.58
N TYR A 30 2.99 4.71 7.04
CA TYR A 30 3.96 3.79 7.63
C TYR A 30 4.42 4.28 9.01
N SER A 31 4.90 5.52 9.10
CA SER A 31 5.41 6.11 10.34
C SER A 31 4.35 6.17 11.43
N ARG A 32 3.10 6.50 11.09
CA ARG A 32 1.98 6.48 12.05
C ARG A 32 1.73 5.09 12.62
N LEU A 33 1.86 4.03 11.83
CA LEU A 33 1.69 2.65 12.33
C LEU A 33 2.87 2.19 13.18
N ILE A 34 4.10 2.60 12.84
CA ILE A 34 5.29 2.33 13.67
C ILE A 34 5.17 3.05 15.02
N ALA A 35 4.74 4.32 15.03
CA ALA A 35 4.54 5.10 16.25
C ALA A 35 3.49 4.48 17.19
N LYS A 36 2.52 3.73 16.63
CA LYS A 36 1.56 2.92 17.41
C LYS A 36 2.15 1.62 17.98
N GLY A 37 3.46 1.41 17.90
CA GLY A 37 4.15 0.24 18.41
C GLY A 37 4.04 -1.02 17.53
N LYS A 38 3.55 -0.91 16.29
CA LYS A 38 3.43 -2.08 15.41
C LYS A 38 4.80 -2.55 14.90
N LYS A 39 5.02 -3.87 14.89
CA LYS A 39 6.24 -4.47 14.32
C LYS A 39 6.38 -4.10 12.83
N ARG A 40 7.61 -3.81 12.39
CA ARG A 40 7.93 -3.38 11.01
C ARG A 40 7.35 -4.30 9.92
N GLN A 41 7.42 -5.62 10.11
CA GLN A 41 6.86 -6.59 9.15
C GLN A 41 5.34 -6.47 9.02
N ILE A 42 4.63 -6.26 10.13
CA ILE A 42 3.18 -6.03 10.13
C ILE A 42 2.86 -4.72 9.42
N VAL A 43 3.63 -3.65 9.68
CA VAL A 43 3.44 -2.37 9.00
C VAL A 43 3.65 -2.50 7.49
N LEU A 44 4.70 -3.20 7.03
CA LEU A 44 4.90 -3.45 5.60
C LEU A 44 3.75 -4.25 5.00
N ASN A 45 3.19 -5.24 5.70
CA ASN A 45 2.01 -5.95 5.23
C ASN A 45 0.79 -5.02 5.09
N ASN A 46 0.61 -4.09 6.03
CA ASN A 46 -0.42 -3.06 5.94
C ASN A 46 -0.21 -2.12 4.75
N VAL A 47 1.04 -1.77 4.43
CA VAL A 47 1.36 -0.96 3.23
C VAL A 47 1.04 -1.73 1.95
N LYS A 48 1.43 -3.00 1.83
CA LYS A 48 1.08 -3.86 0.68
C LYS A 48 -0.43 -3.92 0.47
N ASN A 49 -1.18 -4.14 1.56
CA ASN A 49 -2.64 -4.16 1.51
C ASN A 49 -3.22 -2.81 1.04
N LYS A 50 -2.70 -1.70 1.58
CA LYS A 50 -3.11 -0.35 1.18
C LYS A 50 -2.87 -0.10 -0.31
N LEU A 51 -1.70 -0.49 -0.84
CA LEU A 51 -1.37 -0.34 -2.26
C LEU A 51 -2.30 -1.16 -3.16
N VAL A 52 -2.61 -2.40 -2.78
CA VAL A 52 -3.56 -3.25 -3.53
C VAL A 52 -4.92 -2.56 -3.61
N HIS A 53 -5.46 -2.09 -2.48
CA HIS A 53 -6.75 -1.38 -2.47
C HIS A 53 -6.74 -0.12 -3.33
N ILE A 54 -5.66 0.67 -3.30
CA ILE A 54 -5.52 1.88 -4.12
C ILE A 54 -5.59 1.52 -5.60
N VAL A 55 -4.76 0.57 -6.05
CA VAL A 55 -4.71 0.15 -7.46
C VAL A 55 -6.04 -0.46 -7.90
N THR A 56 -6.65 -1.31 -7.08
CA THR A 56 -7.97 -1.89 -7.38
C THR A 56 -9.03 -0.81 -7.53
N ALA A 57 -9.06 0.21 -6.65
CA ALA A 57 -10.00 1.32 -6.76
C ALA A 57 -9.77 2.16 -8.03
N MET A 58 -8.51 2.48 -8.33
CA MET A 58 -8.12 3.20 -9.55
C MET A 58 -8.59 2.49 -10.82
N VAL A 59 -8.34 1.18 -10.92
CA VAL A 59 -8.75 0.37 -12.07
C VAL A 59 -10.27 0.28 -12.17
N ARG A 60 -10.96 0.02 -11.05
CA ARG A 60 -12.42 -0.10 -11.01
C ARG A 60 -13.11 1.20 -11.44
N ASN A 61 -12.60 2.33 -10.98
CA ASN A 61 -13.19 3.64 -11.22
C ASN A 61 -12.65 4.29 -12.51
N LYS A 62 -11.71 3.65 -13.23
CA LYS A 62 -11.00 4.19 -14.39
C LYS A 62 -10.38 5.57 -14.10
N GLN A 63 -9.79 5.71 -12.92
CA GLN A 63 -9.22 6.97 -12.43
C GLN A 63 -7.76 6.77 -12.03
N LEU A 64 -6.95 7.80 -12.23
CA LEU A 64 -5.57 7.84 -11.76
C LEU A 64 -5.52 8.11 -10.24
N PHE A 65 -4.35 7.87 -9.64
CA PHE A 65 -4.15 8.16 -8.22
C PHE A 65 -4.31 9.65 -7.97
N ASP A 66 -5.17 9.98 -7.02
CA ASP A 66 -5.31 11.34 -6.49
C ASP A 66 -5.11 11.27 -4.96
N LYS A 67 -4.17 12.08 -4.47
CA LYS A 67 -3.85 12.16 -3.04
C LYS A 67 -4.98 12.80 -2.23
N ASP A 68 -5.80 13.64 -2.87
CA ASP A 68 -6.90 14.38 -2.28
C ASP A 68 -8.26 13.78 -2.66
N TYR A 69 -8.27 12.52 -3.16
CA TYR A 69 -9.48 11.82 -3.58
C TYR A 69 -10.56 11.85 -2.50
N LYS A 70 -11.71 12.44 -2.84
CA LYS A 70 -12.90 12.47 -2.00
C LYS A 70 -13.90 11.45 -2.52
N ILE A 71 -14.48 10.69 -1.62
CA ILE A 71 -15.61 9.82 -1.95
C ILE A 71 -16.78 10.75 -2.25
N SER A 72 -17.22 10.80 -3.51
CA SER A 72 -18.51 11.39 -3.87
C SER A 72 -19.60 10.53 -3.23
N ALA A 73 -20.37 11.12 -2.32
CA ALA A 73 -21.53 10.49 -1.69
C ALA A 73 -22.61 10.15 -2.72
#